data_AF-A0A915CI74-F1
#
_entry.id   AF-A0A915CI74-F1
#
_cell.length_a   1.000
_cell.length_b   1.000
_cell.length_c   1.000
_cell.angle_alpha   90.00
_cell.angle_beta   90.00
_cell.angle_gamma   90.00
#
_symmetry.space_group_name_H-M   'P 1'
#
loop_
_entity.id
_entity.type
_entity.pdbx_description
1 polymer ?
#
loop_
_entity_poly.entity_id
_entity_poly.type
_entity_poly.pdbx_seq_one_letter_code
_entity_poly.pdbx_strand_id
1 'polypeptide(L)'
;MKSERWFSCTDGIFLNYGWDPKKLFQSTERAAERRHCVYVGVDCFGRGCYGGGGWNCCEAFSQIRKNDLSVALFAPGWVAETLAYSDIIVNSLRFWDRLNTFVYAHPLTSLPVETNFSIGFHESERNYKCYSLSSAALQPHYLSNGAFPRTTGSSLVLPGRATYKLFETDLVLKGHFTITVDADTSLQLVVWKEGTERDLPTEITKKENEAVDVWDVVFQNERIRAIGFACDQAAIVRSFSMKQTSPIPTRKQCINE
;
A
#
# COMPACT_ATOMS: atom_id res chain seq x y z
N MET A 1 16.20 32.48 -2.13
CA MET A 1 15.98 31.81 -0.82
C MET A 1 17.31 31.87 -0.06
N LYS A 2 17.39 32.10 1.25
CA LYS A 2 18.72 32.06 1.94
C LYS A 2 19.46 30.75 1.67
N SER A 3 18.72 29.68 1.41
CA SER A 3 19.21 28.33 1.13
C SER A 3 19.35 27.98 -0.36
N GLU A 4 19.20 28.94 -1.28
CA GLU A 4 19.14 28.69 -2.73
C GLU A 4 20.43 28.07 -3.28
N ARG A 5 21.59 28.53 -2.81
CA ARG A 5 22.90 27.96 -3.16
C ARG A 5 23.03 26.48 -2.77
N TRP A 6 22.38 26.06 -1.68
CA TRP A 6 22.38 24.67 -1.25
C TRP A 6 21.39 23.85 -2.07
N PHE A 7 20.21 24.40 -2.32
CA PHE A 7 19.21 23.74 -3.14
C PHE A 7 19.71 23.47 -4.57
N SER A 8 20.52 24.36 -5.15
CA SER A 8 21.09 24.16 -6.49
C SER A 8 22.13 23.05 -6.56
N CYS A 9 22.68 22.58 -5.43
CA CYS A 9 23.67 21.51 -5.38
C CYS A 9 23.20 20.24 -4.65
N THR A 10 21.90 20.10 -4.38
CA THR A 10 21.29 18.89 -3.81
C THR A 10 20.14 18.42 -4.67
N ASP A 11 19.74 17.15 -4.54
CA ASP A 11 18.57 16.60 -5.25
C ASP A 11 17.25 17.18 -4.72
N GLY A 12 17.23 17.53 -3.43
CA GLY A 12 16.09 18.18 -2.78
C GLY A 12 16.46 18.89 -1.50
N ILE A 13 15.50 19.61 -0.92
CA ILE A 13 15.64 20.36 0.33
C ILE A 13 14.46 20.08 1.26
N PHE A 14 14.77 19.76 2.52
CA PHE A 14 13.79 19.68 3.59
C PHE A 14 13.65 21.07 4.24
N LEU A 15 12.45 21.65 4.20
CA LEU A 15 12.17 22.94 4.84
C LEU A 15 11.64 22.77 6.26
N ASN A 16 11.93 23.73 7.13
CA ASN A 16 11.38 23.78 8.48
C ASN A 16 9.84 23.85 8.46
N TYR A 17 9.19 23.38 9.52
CA TYR A 17 7.73 23.32 9.69
C TYR A 17 7.08 24.64 10.15
N GLY A 18 7.88 25.67 10.51
CA GLY A 18 7.42 27.01 10.89
C GLY A 18 7.14 27.94 9.70
N TRP A 19 6.38 27.45 8.71
CA TRP A 19 6.01 28.20 7.51
C TRP A 19 4.60 28.80 7.61
N ASP A 20 4.28 29.69 6.69
CA ASP A 20 2.96 30.28 6.48
C ASP A 20 2.63 30.23 4.98
N PRO A 21 1.36 30.40 4.56
CA PRO A 21 0.96 30.30 3.15
C PRO A 21 1.76 31.20 2.21
N LYS A 22 2.19 32.39 2.66
CA LYS A 22 2.99 33.31 1.86
C LYS A 22 4.39 32.74 1.60
N LYS A 23 5.03 32.13 2.60
CA LYS A 23 6.33 31.46 2.43
C LYS A 23 6.25 30.22 1.53
N LEU A 24 5.13 29.48 1.56
CA LEU A 24 4.91 28.35 0.65
C LEU A 24 4.88 28.83 -0.80
N PHE A 25 4.02 29.80 -1.10
CA PHE A 25 3.92 30.37 -2.43
C PHE A 25 5.27 30.88 -2.96
N GLN A 26 6.02 31.59 -2.12
CA GLN A 26 7.38 32.04 -2.46
C GLN A 26 8.36 30.89 -2.70
N SER A 27 8.18 29.75 -2.03
CA SER A 27 9.03 28.57 -2.23
C SER A 27 8.70 27.90 -3.56
N THR A 28 7.41 27.79 -3.92
CA THR A 28 6.96 27.31 -5.23
C THR A 28 7.52 28.17 -6.37
N GLU A 29 7.31 29.48 -6.32
CA GLU A 29 7.78 30.42 -7.36
C GLU A 29 9.30 30.34 -7.57
N ARG A 30 10.06 30.21 -6.48
CA ARG A 30 11.53 30.14 -6.55
C ARG A 30 12.06 28.80 -7.00
N ALA A 31 11.37 27.71 -6.65
CA ALA A 31 11.78 26.37 -7.04
C ALA A 31 11.42 26.06 -8.50
N ALA A 32 10.42 26.74 -9.06
CA ALA A 32 9.97 26.61 -10.45
C ALA A 32 9.78 25.13 -10.85
N GLU A 33 10.56 24.64 -11.82
CA GLU A 33 10.49 23.24 -12.27
C GLU A 33 10.96 22.22 -11.23
N ARG A 34 11.72 22.66 -10.23
CA ARG A 34 12.19 21.81 -9.13
C ARG A 34 11.30 21.86 -7.90
N ARG A 35 10.05 22.35 -8.00
CA ARG A 35 9.11 22.45 -6.86
C ARG A 35 8.87 21.12 -6.13
N HIS A 36 8.89 19.98 -6.83
CA HIS A 36 8.76 18.66 -6.19
C HIS A 36 10.03 18.19 -5.45
N CYS A 37 11.17 18.87 -5.66
CA CYS A 37 12.39 18.68 -4.88
C CYS A 37 12.37 19.48 -3.56
N VAL A 38 11.33 20.27 -3.30
CA VAL A 38 11.14 21.02 -2.05
C VAL A 38 10.17 20.26 -1.16
N TYR A 39 10.68 19.70 -0.08
CA TYR A 39 9.92 18.93 0.90
C TYR A 39 9.61 19.80 2.11
N VAL A 40 8.38 20.24 2.24
CA VAL A 40 7.96 21.15 3.30
C VAL A 40 7.65 20.37 4.58
N GLY A 41 8.33 20.73 5.67
CA GLY A 41 8.17 20.08 6.97
C GLY A 41 6.77 20.19 7.57
N VAL A 42 6.30 19.10 8.17
CA VAL A 42 5.10 19.00 8.99
C VAL A 42 5.47 18.29 10.29
N ASP A 43 5.42 18.99 11.43
CA ASP A 43 5.75 18.40 12.74
C ASP A 43 4.52 17.73 13.35
N CYS A 44 4.57 16.40 13.52
CA CYS A 44 3.48 15.65 14.14
C CYS A 44 3.23 16.03 15.61
N PHE A 45 4.19 16.65 16.31
CA PHE A 45 3.95 17.17 17.66
C PHE A 45 3.36 18.59 17.67
N GLY A 46 3.20 19.22 16.51
CA GLY A 46 2.47 20.48 16.37
C GLY A 46 3.22 21.74 16.82
N ARG A 47 4.54 21.69 17.05
CA ARG A 47 5.29 22.83 17.62
C ARG A 47 5.46 23.95 16.59
N GLY A 48 4.51 24.87 16.57
CA GLY A 48 4.47 25.96 15.58
C GLY A 48 4.18 25.47 14.15
N CYS A 49 3.62 24.27 14.01
CA CYS A 49 3.22 23.70 12.73
C CYS A 49 1.82 24.17 12.34
N TYR A 50 1.60 24.46 11.07
CA TYR A 50 0.26 24.72 10.54
C TYR A 50 -0.68 23.55 10.87
N GLY A 51 -1.90 23.84 11.32
CA GLY A 51 -2.88 22.82 11.74
C GLY A 51 -2.63 22.17 13.12
N GLY A 52 -1.47 22.40 13.76
CA GLY A 52 -1.19 21.93 15.11
C GLY A 52 -0.74 20.47 15.24
N GLY A 53 -0.38 19.80 14.14
CA GLY A 53 0.17 18.44 14.16
C GLY A 53 -0.84 17.34 14.53
N GLY A 54 -0.32 16.18 14.94
CA GLY A 54 -1.09 15.00 15.33
C GLY A 54 -2.09 14.57 14.26
N TRP A 55 -3.35 14.36 14.67
CA TRP A 55 -4.44 14.04 13.74
C TRP A 55 -4.71 15.13 12.69
N ASN A 56 -4.29 16.37 12.95
CA ASN A 56 -4.50 17.51 12.06
C ASN A 56 -3.31 17.74 11.10
N CYS A 57 -2.34 16.83 11.03
CA CYS A 57 -1.29 16.88 10.00
C CYS A 57 -1.87 17.00 8.57
N CYS A 58 -3.07 16.46 8.33
CA CYS A 58 -3.81 16.59 7.06
C CYS A 58 -4.04 18.06 6.64
N GLU A 59 -4.20 19.00 7.58
CA GLU A 59 -4.36 20.41 7.27
C GLU A 59 -3.10 21.02 6.67
N ALA A 60 -1.94 20.67 7.23
CA ALA A 60 -0.64 21.06 6.69
C ALA A 60 -0.40 20.44 5.31
N PHE A 61 -0.68 19.14 5.16
CA PHE A 61 -0.59 18.44 3.87
C PHE A 61 -1.44 19.12 2.81
N SER A 62 -2.71 19.42 3.12
CA SER A 62 -3.64 20.10 2.22
C SER A 62 -3.08 21.43 1.72
N GLN A 63 -2.53 22.27 2.60
CA GLN A 63 -1.96 23.56 2.21
C GLN A 63 -0.68 23.43 1.37
N ILE A 64 0.21 22.50 1.72
CA ILE A 64 1.45 22.25 0.97
C ILE A 64 1.12 21.74 -0.44
N ARG A 65 0.20 20.76 -0.54
CA ARG A 65 -0.21 20.18 -1.83
C ARG A 65 -0.96 21.17 -2.71
N LYS A 66 -1.74 22.10 -2.14
CA LYS A 66 -2.35 23.23 -2.89
C LYS A 66 -1.32 24.14 -3.56
N ASN A 67 -0.08 24.17 -3.06
CA ASN A 67 1.04 24.94 -3.63
C ASN A 67 1.94 24.08 -4.55
N ASP A 68 1.52 22.86 -4.87
CA ASP A 68 2.25 21.90 -5.71
C ASP A 68 3.66 21.54 -5.22
N LEU A 69 3.86 21.59 -3.91
CA LEU A 69 5.11 21.23 -3.23
C LEU A 69 5.05 19.80 -2.67
N SER A 70 6.23 19.23 -2.41
CA SER A 70 6.35 17.95 -1.70
C SER A 70 6.25 18.16 -0.18
N VAL A 71 5.86 17.11 0.54
CA VAL A 71 5.70 17.16 2.00
C VAL A 71 6.80 16.33 2.65
N ALA A 72 7.33 16.81 3.78
CA ALA A 72 8.17 16.01 4.67
C ALA A 72 7.52 15.91 6.05
N LEU A 73 7.16 14.69 6.44
CA LEU A 73 6.58 14.42 7.74
C LEU A 73 7.69 14.25 8.80
N PHE A 74 7.65 15.08 9.83
CA PHE A 74 8.61 15.08 10.92
C PHE A 74 8.00 14.45 12.18
N ALA A 75 8.76 13.55 12.80
CA ALA A 75 8.41 12.85 14.04
C ALA A 75 7.06 12.08 14.01
N PRO A 76 6.79 11.21 13.01
CA PRO A 76 5.59 10.36 13.00
C PRO A 76 5.49 9.38 14.19
N GLY A 77 6.57 9.21 14.96
CA GLY A 77 6.58 8.50 16.25
C GLY A 77 5.57 9.05 17.26
N TRP A 78 5.03 10.26 17.05
CA TRP A 78 3.91 10.84 17.78
C TRP A 78 2.76 9.84 18.03
N VAL A 79 2.42 8.99 17.05
CA VAL A 79 1.36 7.98 17.21
C VAL A 79 1.68 7.01 18.35
N ALA A 80 2.92 6.56 18.45
CA ALA A 80 3.38 5.63 19.50
C ALA A 80 3.61 6.33 20.84
N GLU A 81 4.02 7.59 20.82
CA GLU A 81 4.40 8.33 22.04
C GLU A 81 3.21 8.97 22.75
N THR A 82 2.09 9.21 22.05
CA THR A 82 0.96 9.99 22.58
C THR A 82 -0.35 9.21 22.69
N LEU A 83 -0.48 8.09 21.98
CA LEU A 83 -1.72 7.30 21.95
C LEU A 83 -1.58 6.00 22.75
N ALA A 84 -2.71 5.37 23.05
CA ALA A 84 -2.73 4.11 23.79
C ALA A 84 -1.99 3.00 23.04
N TYR A 85 -1.11 2.30 23.76
CA TYR A 85 -0.28 1.23 23.20
C TYR A 85 -1.11 0.05 22.66
N SER A 86 -2.26 -0.25 23.27
CA SER A 86 -3.16 -1.33 22.83
C SER A 86 -3.64 -1.16 21.38
N ASP A 87 -3.67 0.08 20.89
CA ASP A 87 -4.28 0.43 19.62
C ASP A 87 -3.24 0.92 18.61
N ILE A 88 -1.94 0.74 18.86
CA ILE A 88 -0.88 1.38 18.09
C ILE A 88 -0.94 1.07 16.58
N ILE A 89 -1.25 -0.17 16.21
CA ILE A 89 -1.40 -0.56 14.80
C ILE A 89 -2.60 0.15 14.18
N VAL A 90 -3.77 0.10 14.85
CA VAL A 90 -5.01 0.73 14.35
C VAL A 90 -4.85 2.25 14.26
N ASN A 91 -4.23 2.88 15.25
CA ASN A 91 -3.96 4.31 15.27
C ASN A 91 -2.94 4.71 14.19
N SER A 92 -1.92 3.89 13.95
CA SER A 92 -0.97 4.10 12.85
C SER A 92 -1.70 4.05 11.51
N LEU A 93 -2.52 3.02 11.28
CA LEU A 93 -3.31 2.91 10.06
C LEU A 93 -4.22 4.12 9.87
N ARG A 94 -4.96 4.53 10.91
CA ARG A 94 -5.83 5.74 10.88
C ARG A 94 -5.04 7.01 10.58
N PHE A 95 -3.83 7.13 11.14
CA PHE A 95 -2.99 8.30 10.92
C PHE A 95 -2.55 8.39 9.47
N TRP A 96 -2.04 7.30 8.90
CA TRP A 96 -1.60 7.26 7.50
C TRP A 96 -2.76 7.37 6.51
N ASP A 97 -3.92 6.79 6.82
CA ASP A 97 -5.12 6.91 5.98
C ASP A 97 -5.64 8.34 5.88
N ARG A 98 -5.56 9.14 6.95
CA ARG A 98 -5.86 10.57 6.89
C ARG A 98 -4.94 11.37 5.97
N LEU A 99 -3.75 10.83 5.67
CA LEU A 99 -2.75 11.48 4.82
C LEU A 99 -2.78 10.94 3.37
N ASN A 100 -3.34 9.75 3.15
CA ASN A 100 -3.22 9.03 1.87
C ASN A 100 -3.77 9.84 0.67
N THR A 101 -4.85 10.59 0.85
CA THR A 101 -5.49 11.36 -0.23
C THR A 101 -4.65 12.53 -0.73
N PHE A 102 -3.61 12.93 0.02
CA PHE A 102 -2.73 14.04 -0.33
C PHE A 102 -1.46 13.59 -1.06
N VAL A 103 -1.18 12.29 -1.05
CA VAL A 103 0.04 11.70 -1.60
C VAL A 103 -0.32 10.58 -2.58
N TYR A 104 0.61 10.24 -3.46
CA TYR A 104 0.42 9.11 -4.36
C TYR A 104 0.96 7.84 -3.71
N ALA A 105 0.14 6.79 -3.61
CA ALA A 105 0.61 5.47 -3.23
C ALA A 105 1.40 4.87 -4.40
N HIS A 106 2.61 4.39 -4.14
CA HIS A 106 3.41 3.73 -5.18
C HIS A 106 2.83 2.33 -5.45
N PRO A 107 2.42 2.03 -6.69
CA PRO A 107 1.90 0.72 -7.03
C PRO A 107 3.02 -0.32 -7.06
N LEU A 108 2.65 -1.59 -6.92
CA LEU A 108 3.57 -2.71 -7.15
C LEU A 108 3.87 -2.84 -8.65
N THR A 109 5.15 -2.77 -9.01
CA THR A 109 5.62 -2.77 -10.41
C THR A 109 6.43 -4.01 -10.78
N SER A 110 6.64 -4.92 -9.83
CA SER A 110 7.44 -6.14 -10.03
C SER A 110 6.76 -7.38 -9.45
N LEU A 111 7.09 -8.53 -10.04
CA LEU A 111 6.74 -9.86 -9.56
C LEU A 111 7.94 -10.51 -8.85
N PRO A 112 7.73 -11.51 -7.98
CA PRO A 112 6.42 -12.00 -7.54
C PRO A 112 5.76 -11.05 -6.52
N VAL A 113 4.44 -11.11 -6.42
CA VAL A 113 3.71 -10.42 -5.33
C VAL A 113 3.39 -11.46 -4.26
N GLU A 114 4.07 -11.38 -3.12
CA GLU A 114 3.95 -12.36 -2.05
C GLU A 114 3.78 -11.68 -0.69
N THR A 115 2.89 -12.24 0.13
CA THR A 115 2.75 -11.83 1.51
C THR A 115 2.10 -12.92 2.38
N ASN A 116 2.52 -12.98 3.63
CA ASN A 116 1.82 -13.66 4.72
C ASN A 116 1.19 -12.66 5.72
N PHE A 117 1.10 -11.40 5.30
CA PHE A 117 0.59 -10.26 6.06
C PHE A 117 1.31 -10.01 7.39
N SER A 118 2.53 -10.52 7.58
CA SER A 118 3.28 -10.29 8.81
C SER A 118 3.63 -8.80 8.98
N ILE A 119 3.25 -8.19 10.10
CA ILE A 119 3.67 -6.83 10.48
C ILE A 119 5.04 -6.81 11.18
N GLY A 120 5.73 -7.95 11.21
CA GLY A 120 6.98 -8.13 11.95
C GLY A 120 6.81 -8.26 13.46
N PHE A 121 5.57 -8.36 13.96
CA PHE A 121 5.26 -8.63 15.36
C PHE A 121 4.91 -10.10 15.56
N HIS A 122 5.56 -10.74 16.53
CA HIS A 122 5.37 -12.14 16.86
C HIS A 122 5.11 -12.29 18.36
N GLU A 123 4.04 -13.00 18.70
CA GLU A 123 3.74 -13.41 20.06
C GLU A 123 3.84 -14.94 20.14
N SER A 124 4.78 -15.44 20.94
CA SER A 124 4.96 -16.88 21.14
C SER A 124 3.94 -17.45 22.14
N GLU A 125 3.76 -18.77 22.13
CA GLU A 125 2.90 -19.49 23.09
C GLU A 125 3.27 -19.26 24.56
N ARG A 126 4.52 -18.85 24.84
CA ARG A 126 5.01 -18.50 26.18
C ARG A 126 4.88 -17.01 26.50
N ASN A 127 4.08 -16.25 25.74
CA ASN A 127 3.88 -14.80 25.85
C ASN A 127 5.14 -13.95 25.66
N TYR A 128 6.20 -14.48 25.02
CA TYR A 128 7.29 -13.62 24.53
C TYR A 128 6.81 -12.85 23.31
N LYS A 129 6.91 -11.51 23.39
CA LYS A 129 6.61 -10.57 22.31
C LYS A 129 7.91 -10.13 21.65
N CYS A 130 8.04 -10.36 20.36
CA CYS A 130 9.20 -9.98 19.56
C CYS A 130 8.77 -9.07 18.42
N TYR A 131 9.58 -8.05 18.13
CA TYR A 131 9.43 -7.22 16.95
C TYR A 131 10.67 -7.36 16.07
N SER A 132 10.46 -7.77 14.82
CA SER A 132 11.50 -7.98 13.82
C SER A 132 11.02 -7.44 12.47
N LEU A 133 11.51 -6.26 12.11
CA LEU A 133 11.21 -5.64 10.81
C LEU A 133 11.70 -6.48 9.62
N SER A 134 12.74 -7.31 9.79
CA SER A 134 13.20 -8.21 8.74
C SER A 134 12.20 -9.34 8.44
N SER A 135 11.21 -9.55 9.31
CA SER A 135 10.11 -10.49 9.11
C SER A 135 8.82 -9.83 8.63
N ALA A 136 8.78 -8.49 8.50
CA ALA A 136 7.63 -7.80 7.97
C ALA A 136 7.46 -8.10 6.47
N ALA A 137 6.22 -8.41 6.07
CA ALA A 137 5.86 -8.71 4.69
C ALA A 137 5.10 -7.54 4.05
N LEU A 138 4.87 -7.63 2.73
CA LEU A 138 4.04 -6.65 2.00
C LEU A 138 2.64 -6.53 2.63
N GLN A 139 2.18 -5.31 2.87
CA GLN A 139 0.86 -5.04 3.46
C GLN A 139 -0.09 -4.39 2.42
N PRO A 140 -1.39 -4.67 2.45
CA PRO A 140 -2.38 -3.99 1.62
C PRO A 140 -2.71 -2.60 2.16
N HIS A 141 -3.48 -1.82 1.38
CA HIS A 141 -4.07 -0.58 1.88
C HIS A 141 -5.31 -0.90 2.76
N TYR A 142 -5.13 -1.05 4.07
CA TYR A 142 -6.19 -1.56 4.95
C TYR A 142 -7.50 -0.76 4.93
N LEU A 143 -7.44 0.51 5.34
CA LEU A 143 -8.64 1.31 5.58
C LEU A 143 -9.38 1.68 4.30
N SER A 144 -8.66 2.04 3.23
CA SER A 144 -9.26 2.31 1.93
C SER A 144 -9.99 1.10 1.34
N ASN A 145 -9.55 -0.11 1.69
CA ASN A 145 -10.14 -1.35 1.19
C ASN A 145 -11.15 -1.98 2.15
N GLY A 146 -11.30 -1.46 3.37
CA GLY A 146 -12.14 -2.06 4.42
C GLY A 146 -11.60 -3.38 4.98
N ALA A 147 -10.33 -3.70 4.75
CA ALA A 147 -9.66 -4.86 5.30
C ALA A 147 -8.83 -4.48 6.53
N PHE A 148 -8.60 -5.42 7.45
CA PHE A 148 -7.92 -5.12 8.73
C PHE A 148 -6.85 -6.15 9.06
N PRO A 149 -5.70 -5.77 9.64
CA PRO A 149 -4.75 -6.75 10.14
C PRO A 149 -5.36 -7.45 11.38
N ARG A 150 -5.10 -8.74 11.54
CA ARG A 150 -5.42 -9.43 12.79
C ARG A 150 -4.52 -8.92 13.92
N THR A 151 -4.98 -9.01 15.17
CA THR A 151 -4.23 -8.55 16.37
C THR A 151 -2.88 -9.24 16.56
N THR A 152 -2.74 -10.50 16.10
CA THR A 152 -1.46 -11.24 16.11
C THR A 152 -0.57 -10.91 14.90
N GLY A 153 -1.05 -10.06 13.98
CA GLY A 153 -0.23 -9.40 12.97
C GLY A 153 0.25 -10.24 11.79
N SER A 154 -0.26 -11.46 11.58
CA SER A 154 0.14 -12.36 10.46
C SER A 154 -1.05 -12.91 9.67
N SER A 155 -2.09 -12.09 9.52
CA SER A 155 -3.25 -12.40 8.68
C SER A 155 -4.08 -11.14 8.45
N LEU A 156 -4.87 -11.17 7.38
CA LEU A 156 -5.80 -10.15 6.97
C LEU A 156 -7.23 -10.59 7.27
N VAL A 157 -8.05 -9.70 7.81
CA VAL A 157 -9.47 -9.91 8.07
C VAL A 157 -10.27 -9.12 7.03
N LEU A 158 -11.11 -9.84 6.28
CA LEU A 158 -12.15 -9.28 5.42
C LEU A 158 -13.47 -9.39 6.21
N PRO A 159 -14.08 -8.27 6.66
CA PRO A 159 -15.16 -8.30 7.64
C PRO A 159 -16.50 -8.85 7.14
N GLY A 160 -16.75 -8.95 5.84
CA GLY A 160 -18.04 -9.40 5.34
C GLY A 160 -18.17 -9.31 3.83
N ARG A 161 -19.42 -9.30 3.34
CA ARG A 161 -19.71 -9.22 1.91
C ARG A 161 -19.24 -7.90 1.32
N ALA A 162 -18.17 -7.92 0.55
CA ALA A 162 -17.69 -6.79 -0.24
C ALA A 162 -16.66 -7.24 -1.29
N THR A 163 -16.21 -6.29 -2.10
CA THR A 163 -15.01 -6.43 -2.93
C THR A 163 -13.89 -5.59 -2.35
N TYR A 164 -12.75 -6.21 -2.10
CA TYR A 164 -11.59 -5.67 -1.39
C TYR A 164 -10.42 -5.49 -2.37
N LYS A 165 -10.05 -4.24 -2.69
CA LYS A 165 -8.96 -3.91 -3.64
C LYS A 165 -7.58 -3.89 -2.96
N LEU A 166 -7.08 -5.06 -2.54
CA LEU A 166 -5.95 -5.14 -1.62
C LEU A 166 -4.62 -4.50 -2.07
N PHE A 167 -4.20 -4.77 -3.31
CA PHE A 167 -2.91 -4.32 -3.83
C PHE A 167 -3.09 -3.45 -5.06
N GLU A 168 -2.58 -2.22 -5.01
CA GLU A 168 -2.45 -1.39 -6.20
C GLU A 168 -1.21 -1.81 -6.97
N THR A 169 -1.34 -1.98 -8.28
CA THR A 169 -0.30 -2.51 -9.14
C THR A 169 -0.14 -1.67 -10.41
N ASP A 170 1.00 -1.77 -11.05
CA ASP A 170 1.21 -1.30 -12.41
C ASP A 170 2.00 -2.36 -13.18
N LEU A 171 1.39 -3.54 -13.29
CA LEU A 171 2.00 -4.73 -13.85
C LEU A 171 1.47 -4.98 -15.26
N VAL A 172 2.34 -5.08 -16.25
CA VAL A 172 1.98 -5.56 -17.59
C VAL A 172 2.22 -7.06 -17.63
N LEU A 173 1.16 -7.86 -17.61
CA LEU A 173 1.21 -9.30 -17.46
C LEU A 173 1.04 -10.02 -18.80
N LYS A 174 1.96 -10.95 -19.09
CA LYS A 174 1.92 -11.80 -20.28
C LYS A 174 2.39 -13.21 -19.95
N GLY A 175 1.61 -14.21 -20.35
CA GLY A 175 1.94 -15.63 -20.16
C GLY A 175 1.23 -16.26 -18.97
N HIS A 176 1.79 -17.35 -18.45
CA HIS A 176 1.20 -18.17 -17.39
C HIS A 176 1.55 -17.65 -16.00
N PHE A 177 0.56 -17.67 -15.12
CA PHE A 177 0.67 -17.24 -13.74
C PHE A 177 -0.03 -18.23 -12.84
N THR A 178 0.59 -18.52 -11.71
CA THR A 178 -0.04 -19.25 -10.61
C THR A 178 -0.28 -18.27 -9.48
N ILE A 179 -1.54 -18.15 -9.07
CA ILE A 179 -1.97 -17.32 -7.96
C ILE A 179 -2.52 -18.25 -6.88
N THR A 180 -2.02 -18.10 -5.67
CA THR A 180 -2.37 -18.95 -4.52
C THR A 180 -2.76 -18.08 -3.34
N VAL A 181 -3.83 -18.47 -2.67
CA VAL A 181 -4.30 -17.85 -1.44
C VAL A 181 -4.47 -18.93 -0.37
N ASP A 182 -4.13 -18.60 0.87
CA ASP A 182 -4.54 -19.39 2.03
C ASP A 182 -5.57 -18.57 2.79
N ALA A 183 -6.83 -19.05 2.83
CA ALA A 183 -7.92 -18.44 3.56
C ALA A 183 -8.74 -19.49 4.33
N ASP A 184 -9.55 -19.07 5.29
CA ASP A 184 -10.49 -19.95 6.00
C ASP A 184 -11.80 -20.21 5.24
N THR A 185 -12.03 -19.47 4.16
CA THR A 185 -13.18 -19.60 3.27
C THR A 185 -12.75 -19.32 1.84
N SER A 186 -13.47 -19.91 0.88
CA SER A 186 -13.20 -19.71 -0.54
C SER A 186 -13.40 -18.24 -0.92
N LEU A 187 -12.43 -17.68 -1.64
CA LEU A 187 -12.50 -16.32 -2.18
C LEU A 187 -12.69 -16.32 -3.71
N GLN A 188 -13.24 -15.24 -4.23
CA GLN A 188 -13.22 -14.91 -5.66
C GLN A 188 -12.06 -13.96 -5.93
N LEU A 189 -11.13 -14.35 -6.81
CA LEU A 189 -10.04 -13.48 -7.25
C LEU A 189 -10.58 -12.45 -8.24
N VAL A 190 -10.28 -11.18 -8.01
CA VAL A 190 -10.65 -10.08 -8.90
C VAL A 190 -9.45 -9.21 -9.22
N VAL A 191 -9.44 -8.66 -10.44
CA VAL A 191 -8.40 -7.74 -10.91
C VAL A 191 -9.01 -6.50 -11.55
N TRP A 192 -8.35 -5.37 -11.41
CA TRP A 192 -8.68 -4.13 -12.11
C TRP A 192 -7.72 -3.96 -13.28
N LYS A 193 -8.25 -3.91 -14.50
CA LYS A 193 -7.45 -3.78 -15.72
C LYS A 193 -7.45 -2.34 -16.21
N GLU A 194 -6.39 -1.92 -16.88
CA GLU A 194 -6.40 -0.65 -17.60
C GLU A 194 -7.45 -0.68 -18.72
N GLY A 195 -8.20 0.42 -18.88
CA GLY A 195 -9.17 0.59 -19.97
C GLY A 195 -10.56 -0.02 -19.73
N THR A 196 -10.82 -0.69 -18.60
CA THR A 196 -12.18 -1.08 -18.21
C THR A 196 -12.95 0.11 -17.63
N GLU A 197 -14.27 0.14 -17.81
CA GLU A 197 -15.12 1.21 -17.27
C GLU A 197 -14.95 1.36 -15.75
N ARG A 198 -14.87 2.63 -15.31
CA ARG A 198 -14.94 3.12 -13.92
C ARG A 198 -14.65 2.08 -12.83
N ASP A 199 -13.38 1.72 -12.69
CA ASP A 199 -12.90 1.02 -11.49
C ASP A 199 -13.66 -0.27 -11.15
N LEU A 200 -14.28 -0.92 -12.16
CA LEU A 200 -14.98 -2.18 -11.97
C LEU A 200 -13.98 -3.35 -12.00
N PRO A 201 -14.03 -4.25 -11.00
CA PRO A 201 -13.23 -5.46 -11.00
C PRO A 201 -13.68 -6.44 -12.08
N THR A 202 -12.72 -7.17 -12.65
CA THR A 202 -12.94 -8.36 -13.48
C THR A 202 -12.66 -9.61 -12.65
N GLU A 203 -13.62 -10.51 -12.56
CA GLU A 203 -13.42 -11.81 -11.91
C GLU A 203 -12.49 -12.70 -12.75
N ILE A 204 -11.57 -13.38 -12.07
CA ILE A 204 -10.73 -14.40 -12.66
C ILE A 204 -11.34 -15.77 -12.36
N THR A 205 -11.94 -16.37 -13.39
CA THR A 205 -12.54 -17.70 -13.32
C THR A 205 -11.49 -18.80 -13.17
N LYS A 206 -11.72 -19.72 -12.24
CA LYS A 206 -10.95 -20.97 -12.08
C LYS A 206 -11.29 -21.94 -13.22
N LYS A 207 -10.36 -22.82 -13.56
CA LYS A 207 -10.66 -23.99 -14.41
C LYS A 207 -11.30 -25.09 -13.58
N GLU A 208 -12.05 -25.98 -14.24
CA GLU A 208 -12.59 -27.18 -13.59
C GLU A 208 -11.46 -28.04 -13.00
N ASN A 209 -11.63 -28.47 -11.74
CA ASN A 209 -10.68 -29.27 -10.94
C ASN A 209 -9.45 -28.53 -10.35
N GLU A 210 -9.40 -27.20 -10.40
CA GLU A 210 -8.40 -26.45 -9.63
C GLU A 210 -8.72 -26.47 -8.12
N ALA A 211 -7.67 -26.43 -7.28
CA ALA A 211 -7.84 -26.33 -5.84
C ALA A 211 -8.57 -25.02 -5.48
N VAL A 212 -9.32 -25.04 -4.37
CA VAL A 212 -10.27 -23.97 -3.99
C VAL A 212 -9.61 -22.58 -3.95
N ASP A 213 -8.34 -22.43 -3.64
CA ASP A 213 -7.68 -21.13 -3.56
C ASP A 213 -6.40 -21.06 -4.42
N VAL A 214 -6.42 -21.77 -5.55
CA VAL A 214 -5.36 -21.74 -6.56
C VAL A 214 -5.98 -21.39 -7.92
N TRP A 215 -5.35 -20.47 -8.63
CA TRP A 215 -5.73 -20.07 -9.99
C TRP A 215 -4.53 -20.21 -10.93
N ASP A 216 -4.71 -20.91 -12.05
CA ASP A 216 -3.73 -20.95 -13.14
C ASP A 216 -4.23 -20.13 -14.34
N VAL A 217 -3.72 -18.90 -14.41
CA VAL A 217 -4.25 -17.83 -15.27
C VAL A 217 -3.29 -17.53 -16.41
N VAL A 218 -3.82 -17.26 -17.59
CA VAL A 218 -3.03 -16.78 -18.75
C VAL A 218 -3.42 -15.34 -19.04
N PHE A 219 -2.45 -14.43 -18.91
CA PHE A 219 -2.64 -13.02 -19.27
C PHE A 219 -2.14 -12.76 -20.69
N GLN A 220 -2.94 -12.03 -21.48
CA GLN A 220 -2.66 -11.72 -22.90
C GLN A 220 -2.10 -10.31 -23.08
N ASN A 221 -1.04 -9.96 -22.34
CA ASN A 221 -0.44 -8.62 -22.34
C ASN A 221 -1.38 -7.55 -21.77
N GLU A 222 -1.91 -7.81 -20.58
CA GLU A 222 -2.87 -6.95 -19.88
C GLU A 222 -2.16 -6.12 -18.81
N ARG A 223 -2.46 -4.82 -18.71
CA ARG A 223 -1.99 -3.99 -17.60
C ARG A 223 -2.95 -4.10 -16.42
N ILE A 224 -2.48 -4.69 -15.32
CA ILE A 224 -3.24 -4.83 -14.07
C ILE A 224 -2.93 -3.65 -13.16
N ARG A 225 -3.98 -2.91 -12.79
CA ARG A 225 -3.95 -1.73 -11.93
C ARG A 225 -4.21 -2.04 -10.46
N ALA A 226 -4.90 -3.13 -10.16
CA ALA A 226 -5.02 -3.64 -8.81
C ALA A 226 -5.42 -5.11 -8.78
N ILE A 227 -5.18 -5.74 -7.64
CA ILE A 227 -5.54 -7.13 -7.35
C ILE A 227 -6.27 -7.17 -6.01
N GLY A 228 -7.30 -8.01 -5.90
CA GLY A 228 -8.12 -8.10 -4.71
C GLY A 228 -8.99 -9.34 -4.68
N PHE A 229 -9.95 -9.33 -3.75
CA PHE A 229 -10.90 -10.43 -3.57
C PHE A 229 -12.32 -9.92 -3.46
N ALA A 230 -13.26 -10.67 -4.00
CA ALA A 230 -14.66 -10.59 -3.62
C ALA A 230 -14.99 -11.76 -2.68
N CYS A 231 -15.77 -11.48 -1.64
CA CYS A 231 -16.28 -12.51 -0.74
C CYS A 231 -17.73 -12.21 -0.34
N ASP A 232 -18.48 -13.27 -0.05
CA ASP A 232 -19.88 -13.20 0.37
C ASP A 232 -20.06 -13.23 1.90
N GLN A 233 -18.99 -13.54 2.62
CA GLN A 233 -18.95 -13.67 4.06
C GLN A 233 -17.61 -13.15 4.60
N ALA A 234 -17.49 -13.06 5.93
CA ALA A 234 -16.23 -12.73 6.56
C ALA A 234 -15.17 -13.80 6.25
N ALA A 235 -13.92 -13.37 6.07
CA ALA A 235 -12.80 -14.24 5.73
C ALA A 235 -11.53 -13.82 6.47
N ILE A 236 -10.70 -14.81 6.82
CA ILE A 236 -9.34 -14.64 7.30
C ILE A 236 -8.39 -15.13 6.22
N VAL A 237 -7.60 -14.21 5.66
CA VAL A 237 -6.57 -14.50 4.66
C VAL A 237 -5.21 -14.57 5.36
N ARG A 238 -4.55 -15.72 5.25
CA ARG A 238 -3.25 -16.01 5.88
C ARG A 238 -2.09 -15.75 4.95
N SER A 239 -2.27 -15.95 3.64
CA SER A 239 -1.24 -15.60 2.65
C SER A 239 -1.81 -15.34 1.26
N PHE A 240 -1.03 -14.61 0.45
CA PHE A 240 -1.24 -14.39 -0.97
C PHE A 240 0.10 -14.54 -1.69
N SER A 241 0.10 -15.23 -2.83
CA SER A 241 1.25 -15.33 -3.71
C SER A 241 0.79 -15.30 -5.16
N MET A 242 1.44 -14.46 -5.97
CA MET A 242 1.27 -14.39 -7.42
C MET A 242 2.63 -14.46 -8.09
N LYS A 243 2.84 -15.49 -8.91
CA LYS A 243 4.11 -15.77 -9.59
C LYS A 243 3.87 -16.03 -11.07
N GLN A 244 4.76 -15.50 -11.90
CA GLN A 244 4.84 -15.93 -13.30
C GLN A 244 5.45 -17.33 -13.34
N THR A 245 4.78 -18.25 -14.02
CA THR A 245 5.28 -19.61 -14.22
C THR A 245 5.82 -19.77 -15.63
N SER A 246 6.87 -20.59 -15.76
CA SER A 246 7.34 -21.02 -17.07
C SER A 246 6.21 -21.78 -17.77
N PRO A 247 6.06 -21.66 -19.10
CA PRO A 247 5.11 -22.49 -19.83
C PRO A 247 5.41 -23.96 -19.54
N ILE A 248 4.43 -24.70 -19.04
CA ILE A 248 4.53 -26.15 -18.86
C ILE A 248 4.87 -26.73 -20.24
N PRO A 249 5.99 -27.45 -20.43
CA PRO A 249 6.26 -28.12 -21.69
C PRO A 249 5.09 -29.06 -21.96
N THR A 250 4.36 -28.82 -23.05
CA THR A 250 3.38 -29.78 -23.54
C THR A 250 4.10 -31.12 -23.70
N ARG A 251 3.69 -32.11 -22.90
CA ARG A 251 4.17 -33.48 -23.01
C ARG A 251 3.92 -33.88 -24.47
N LYS A 252 4.97 -34.01 -25.28
CA LYS A 252 4.85 -34.56 -26.63
C LYS A 252 4.13 -35.88 -26.48
N GLN A 253 2.94 -36.01 -27.08
CA GLN A 253 2.35 -37.32 -27.30
C GLN A 253 3.42 -38.12 -28.06
N CYS A 254 3.95 -39.16 -27.41
CA CYS A 254 4.70 -40.18 -28.12
C CYS A 254 3.73 -40.78 -29.13
N ILE A 255 3.92 -40.42 -30.39
CA ILE A 255 3.31 -41.12 -31.51
C ILE A 255 4.06 -42.46 -31.54
N ASN A 256 3.38 -43.51 -31.12
CA ASN A 256 3.87 -44.87 -31.34
C ASN A 256 3.63 -45.19 -32.82
N GLU A 257 4.71 -45.30 -33.58
CA GLU A 257 4.76 -46.10 -34.82
C GLU A 257 5.21 -47.52 -34.48
#